data_AF-A0A416R6Q0-F1
#
_entry.id   AF-A0A416R6Q0-F1
#
_cell.length_a   1.000
_cell.length_b   1.000
_cell.length_c   1.000
_cell.angle_alpha   90.00
_cell.angle_beta   90.00
_cell.angle_gamma   90.00
#
_symmetry.space_group_name_H-M   'P 1'
#
loop_
_entity.id
_entity.type
_entity.pdbx_description
1 polymer ?
#
loop_
_entity_poly.entity_id
_entity_poly.type
_entity_poly.pdbx_seq_one_letter_code
_entity_poly.pdbx_strand_id
1 'polypeptide(L)'
;MTRRDLMHKWLIYTLGLVPIWLLDAYILPRFPLFGTTPILLPVAVVAVAVLEGAHAGAGFGMGVGLLWALAYPGGYGSRVFLLSLLGMASGALCQYVLSQSLAGCMLCAAGVVALLDLQQIFRLLLADLAHLPALLQVAVPEWLLTMLWTPIIYVLFRAIFRRVGGTKLA
;
A
#
# COMPACT_ATOMS: atom_id res chain seq x y z
N MET A 1 7.59 8.54 -24.55
CA MET A 1 6.96 9.46 -23.58
C MET A 1 7.86 10.66 -23.40
N THR A 2 7.31 11.89 -23.44
CA THR A 2 8.09 13.08 -23.10
C THR A 2 8.22 13.21 -21.58
N ARG A 3 9.23 13.95 -21.07
CA ARG A 3 9.39 14.16 -19.61
C ARG A 3 8.15 14.80 -18.98
N ARG A 4 7.45 15.65 -19.73
CA ARG A 4 6.22 16.32 -19.31
C ARG A 4 5.08 15.33 -19.03
N ASP A 5 4.91 14.33 -19.89
CA ASP A 5 3.85 13.31 -19.73
C ASP A 5 4.11 12.44 -18.49
N LEU A 6 5.37 12.10 -18.23
CA LEU A 6 5.77 11.35 -17.05
C LEU A 6 5.50 12.14 -15.77
N MET A 7 5.86 13.43 -15.74
CA MET A 7 5.55 14.31 -14.61
C MET A 7 4.05 14.43 -14.37
N HIS A 8 3.26 14.60 -15.44
CA HIS A 8 1.80 14.70 -15.33
C HIS A 8 1.20 13.42 -14.76
N LYS A 9 1.71 12.27 -15.17
CA LYS A 9 1.29 10.96 -14.67
C LYS A 9 1.52 10.81 -13.18
N TRP A 10 2.74 11.04 -12.72
CA TRP A 10 3.07 10.92 -11.30
C TRP A 10 2.37 11.98 -10.44
N LEU A 11 2.12 13.17 -10.99
CA LEU A 11 1.33 14.20 -10.32
C LEU A 11 -0.09 13.69 -10.06
N ILE A 12 -0.75 13.09 -11.06
CA ILE A 12 -2.10 12.56 -10.89
C ILE A 12 -2.13 11.36 -9.93
N TYR A 13 -1.13 10.47 -9.97
CA TYR A 13 -1.00 9.39 -8.97
C TYR A 13 -0.84 9.92 -7.54
N THR A 14 -0.02 10.95 -7.37
CA THR A 14 0.18 11.61 -6.08
C THR A 14 -1.11 12.28 -5.61
N LEU A 15 -1.83 12.94 -6.52
CA LEU A 15 -3.12 13.57 -6.24
C LEU A 15 -4.18 12.54 -5.85
N GLY A 16 -4.17 11.35 -6.46
CA GLY A 16 -5.02 10.22 -6.07
C GLY A 16 -4.64 9.59 -4.72
N LEU A 17 -3.37 9.69 -4.31
CA LEU A 17 -2.90 9.23 -3.00
C LEU A 17 -3.35 10.17 -1.87
N VAL A 18 -3.40 11.49 -2.10
CA VAL A 18 -3.82 12.49 -1.08
C VAL A 18 -5.15 12.13 -0.38
N PRO A 19 -6.26 11.83 -1.07
CA PRO A 19 -7.50 11.49 -0.40
C PRO A 19 -7.41 10.18 0.39
N ILE A 20 -6.64 9.20 -0.09
CA ILE A 20 -6.40 7.93 0.64
C ILE A 20 -5.62 8.23 1.93
N TRP A 21 -4.56 9.01 1.82
CA TRP A 21 -3.76 9.42 2.97
C TRP A 21 -4.57 10.23 3.98
N LEU A 22 -5.39 11.18 3.53
CA LEU A 22 -6.27 11.95 4.42
C LEU A 22 -7.29 11.04 5.13
N LEU A 23 -7.84 10.06 4.43
CA LEU A 23 -8.77 9.10 5.00
C LEU A 23 -8.10 8.20 6.04
N ASP A 24 -6.87 7.76 5.76
CA ASP A 24 -6.04 6.93 6.64
C ASP A 24 -5.52 7.69 7.88
N ALA A 25 -5.10 8.95 7.74
CA ALA A 25 -4.55 9.73 8.86
C ALA A 25 -5.61 10.48 9.70
N TYR A 26 -6.72 10.92 9.11
CA TYR A 26 -7.67 11.81 9.81
C TYR A 26 -9.05 11.21 10.05
N ILE A 27 -9.56 10.35 9.17
CA ILE A 27 -10.94 9.86 9.26
C ILE A 27 -10.99 8.53 10.01
N LEU A 28 -10.18 7.56 9.59
CA LEU A 28 -10.19 6.21 10.17
C LEU A 28 -9.75 6.17 11.65
N PRO A 29 -8.74 6.95 12.11
CA PRO A 29 -8.39 6.97 13.52
C PRO A 29 -9.48 7.61 14.40
N ARG A 30 -10.37 8.43 13.82
CA ARG A 30 -11.49 9.07 14.53
C ARG A 30 -12.76 8.22 14.54
N PHE A 31 -12.93 7.37 13.53
CA PHE A 31 -14.05 6.44 13.41
C PHE A 31 -13.53 5.00 13.26
N PRO A 32 -13.00 4.40 14.35
CA PRO A 32 -12.50 3.04 14.30
C PRO A 32 -13.65 2.08 13.94
N LEU A 33 -13.56 1.45 12.78
CA LEU A 33 -14.54 0.46 12.34
C LEU A 33 -14.32 -0.79 13.18
N PHE A 34 -15.30 -1.16 14.01
CA PHE A 34 -15.20 -2.30 14.94
C PHE A 34 -14.03 -2.21 15.93
N GLY A 35 -13.57 -0.99 16.26
CA GLY A 35 -12.45 -0.79 17.18
C GLY A 35 -11.06 -0.95 16.55
N THR A 36 -10.96 -1.09 15.22
CA THR A 36 -9.69 -1.25 14.49
C THR A 36 -9.58 -0.26 13.32
N THR A 37 -8.35 0.13 12.98
CA THR A 37 -8.05 1.08 11.89
C THR A 37 -7.38 0.35 10.73
N PRO A 38 -7.98 0.26 9.54
CA PRO A 38 -7.33 -0.38 8.39
C PRO A 38 -6.15 0.44 7.90
N ILE A 39 -5.20 -0.22 7.25
CA ILE A 39 -4.00 0.41 6.70
C ILE A 39 -4.11 0.50 5.17
N LEU A 40 -4.35 1.70 4.65
CA LEU A 40 -4.65 1.90 3.23
C LEU A 40 -3.42 2.22 2.38
N LEU A 41 -2.35 2.74 2.98
CA LEU A 41 -1.13 3.14 2.28
C LEU A 41 -0.41 1.99 1.54
N PRO A 42 -0.18 0.80 2.13
CA PRO A 42 0.44 -0.33 1.42
C PRO A 42 -0.42 -0.80 0.25
N VAL A 43 -1.74 -0.74 0.40
CA VAL A 43 -2.69 -1.16 -0.64
C VAL A 43 -2.59 -0.23 -1.85
N ALA A 44 -2.44 1.08 -1.62
CA ALA A 44 -2.18 2.04 -2.69
C ALA A 44 -0.88 1.72 -3.45
N VAL A 45 0.19 1.35 -2.73
CA VAL A 45 1.47 0.94 -3.34
C VAL A 45 1.29 -0.30 -4.21
N VAL A 46 0.61 -1.33 -3.68
CA VAL A 46 0.35 -2.56 -4.44
C VAL A 46 -0.53 -2.28 -5.66
N ALA A 47 -1.58 -1.47 -5.54
CA ALA A 47 -2.43 -1.13 -6.67
C ALA A 47 -1.65 -0.44 -7.80
N VAL A 48 -0.78 0.52 -7.46
CA VAL A 48 0.11 1.17 -8.45
C VAL A 48 1.11 0.18 -9.01
N ALA A 49 1.73 -0.66 -8.18
CA ALA A 49 2.69 -1.67 -8.62
C ALA A 49 2.10 -2.70 -9.59
N VAL A 50 0.88 -3.17 -9.33
CA VAL A 50 0.18 -4.12 -10.20
C VAL A 50 -0.21 -3.51 -11.54
N LEU A 51 -0.57 -2.22 -11.55
CA LEU A 51 -0.97 -1.52 -12.77
C LEU A 51 0.22 -1.02 -13.61
N GLU A 52 1.28 -0.55 -12.96
CA GLU A 52 2.42 0.13 -13.60
C GLU A 52 3.71 -0.69 -13.63
N GLY A 53 3.78 -1.78 -12.87
CA GLY A 53 4.92 -2.71 -12.84
C GLY A 53 5.91 -2.47 -11.71
N ALA A 54 6.96 -3.31 -11.66
CA ALA A 54 7.91 -3.40 -10.56
C ALA A 54 8.66 -2.07 -10.28
N HIS A 55 9.19 -1.41 -11.30
CA HIS A 55 9.96 -0.17 -11.15
C HIS A 55 9.09 0.98 -10.62
N ALA A 56 7.87 1.10 -11.14
CA ALA A 56 6.90 2.08 -10.70
C ALA A 56 6.45 1.79 -9.26
N GLY A 57 6.19 0.52 -8.92
CA GLY A 57 5.87 0.07 -7.58
C GLY A 57 6.98 0.38 -6.56
N ALA A 58 8.25 0.20 -6.94
CA ALA A 58 9.39 0.53 -6.09
C ALA A 58 9.49 2.04 -5.82
N GLY A 59 9.45 2.87 -6.87
CA GLY A 59 9.54 4.33 -6.74
C GLY A 59 8.37 4.91 -5.95
N PHE A 60 7.15 4.47 -6.25
CA PHE A 60 5.95 4.89 -5.55
C PHE A 60 5.95 4.39 -4.09
N GLY A 61 6.36 3.13 -3.87
CA GLY A 61 6.49 2.54 -2.52
C GLY A 61 7.50 3.26 -1.65
N MET A 62 8.62 3.73 -2.22
CA MET A 62 9.59 4.57 -1.51
C MET A 62 8.97 5.91 -1.10
N GLY A 63 8.25 6.59 -2.01
CA GLY A 63 7.59 7.86 -1.71
C GLY A 63 6.50 7.72 -0.64
N VAL A 64 5.65 6.69 -0.75
CA VAL A 64 4.62 6.39 0.25
C VAL A 64 5.24 6.00 1.59
N GLY A 65 6.31 5.21 1.57
CA GLY A 65 7.01 4.84 2.80
C GLY A 65 7.66 6.05 3.49
N LEU A 66 8.17 7.02 2.73
CA LEU A 66 8.69 8.28 3.29
C LEU A 66 7.57 9.12 3.88
N LEU A 67 6.45 9.25 3.15
CA LEU A 67 5.24 9.91 3.65
C LEU A 67 4.81 9.29 4.99
N TRP A 68 4.77 7.96 5.07
CA TRP A 68 4.42 7.26 6.29
C TRP A 68 5.41 7.55 7.41
N ALA A 69 6.71 7.43 7.14
CA ALA A 69 7.76 7.66 8.12
C ALA A 69 7.67 9.06 8.74
N LEU A 70 7.24 10.06 7.96
CA LEU A 70 7.12 11.45 8.40
C LEU A 70 5.74 11.79 9.00
N ALA A 71 4.66 11.17 8.51
CA ALA A 71 3.30 11.55 8.88
C ALA A 71 2.75 10.81 10.11
N TYR A 72 3.27 9.62 10.44
CA TYR A 72 2.71 8.79 11.53
C TYR A 72 3.70 8.63 12.69
N PRO A 73 3.25 8.75 13.95
CA PRO A 73 4.06 8.45 15.13
C PRO A 73 4.57 7.00 15.08
N GLY A 74 5.87 6.80 15.30
CA GLY A 74 6.50 5.48 15.16
C GLY A 74 6.80 5.08 13.71
N GLY A 75 6.88 6.05 12.79
CA GLY A 75 7.32 5.88 11.41
C GLY A 75 8.81 5.50 11.31
N TYR A 76 9.11 4.21 11.33
CA TYR A 76 10.49 3.73 11.18
C TYR A 76 10.96 3.80 9.72
N GLY A 77 12.18 4.28 9.49
CA GLY A 77 12.81 4.30 8.15
C GLY A 77 12.86 2.93 7.46
N SER A 78 12.83 1.83 8.23
CA SER A 78 12.74 0.47 7.67
C SER A 78 11.49 0.27 6.80
N ARG A 79 10.37 0.94 7.11
CA ARG A 79 9.12 0.82 6.35
C ARG A 79 9.26 1.40 4.95
N VAL A 80 10.15 2.38 4.74
CA VAL A 80 10.46 2.96 3.42
C VAL A 80 11.05 1.89 2.49
N PHE A 81 12.08 1.20 2.98
CA PHE A 81 12.74 0.13 2.24
C PHE A 81 11.79 -1.04 2.00
N LEU A 82 11.03 -1.42 3.03
CA LEU A 82 10.11 -2.54 2.95
C LEU A 82 8.98 -2.27 1.95
N LEU A 83 8.34 -1.10 1.98
CA LEU A 83 7.28 -0.76 1.02
C LEU A 83 7.81 -0.63 -0.41
N SER A 84 9.01 -0.12 -0.60
CA SER A 84 9.67 -0.11 -1.92
C SER A 84 9.91 -1.53 -2.44
N LEU A 85 10.46 -2.43 -1.60
CA LEU A 85 10.72 -3.82 -1.97
C LEU A 85 9.43 -4.60 -2.25
N LEU A 86 8.41 -4.41 -1.40
CA LEU A 86 7.10 -5.06 -1.55
C LEU A 86 6.33 -4.51 -2.75
N GLY A 87 6.44 -3.21 -3.04
CA GLY A 87 5.94 -2.61 -4.28
C GLY A 87 6.64 -3.19 -5.51
N MET A 88 7.96 -3.35 -5.47
CA MET A 88 8.69 -4.01 -6.55
C MET A 88 8.25 -5.46 -6.75
N ALA A 89 8.18 -6.23 -5.66
CA ALA A 89 7.83 -7.64 -5.68
C ALA A 89 6.39 -7.86 -6.18
N SER A 90 5.42 -7.08 -5.70
CA SER A 90 4.02 -7.16 -6.16
C SER A 90 3.87 -6.81 -7.64
N GLY A 91 4.59 -5.78 -8.12
CA GLY A 91 4.63 -5.43 -9.53
C GLY A 91 5.28 -6.52 -10.39
N ALA A 92 6.39 -7.11 -9.93
CA ALA A 92 7.05 -8.22 -10.61
C ALA A 92 6.17 -9.48 -10.65
N LEU A 93 5.54 -9.83 -9.51
CA LEU A 93 4.62 -10.97 -9.43
C LEU A 93 3.46 -10.82 -10.40
N CYS A 94 2.86 -9.63 -10.54
CA CYS A 94 1.79 -9.39 -11.51
C CYS A 94 2.26 -9.21 -12.96
N GLN A 95 3.56 -9.13 -13.22
CA GLN A 95 4.12 -9.16 -14.57
C GLN A 95 4.46 -10.59 -15.02
N TYR A 96 4.97 -11.42 -14.10
CA TYR A 96 5.51 -12.74 -14.42
C TYR A 96 4.61 -13.91 -14.04
N VAL A 97 3.79 -13.78 -12.99
CA VAL A 97 3.07 -14.91 -12.38
C VAL A 97 1.55 -14.68 -12.37
N LEU A 98 1.12 -13.49 -11.97
CA LEU A 98 -0.27 -13.10 -11.82
C LEU A 98 -0.75 -12.26 -13.00
N SER A 99 -2.06 -12.27 -13.24
CA SER A 99 -2.69 -11.32 -14.17
C SER A 99 -2.86 -9.95 -13.51
N GLN A 100 -2.90 -8.87 -14.30
CA GLN A 100 -3.26 -7.50 -13.88
C GLN A 100 -4.76 -7.37 -13.50
N SER A 101 -5.23 -8.27 -12.64
CA SER A 101 -6.61 -8.39 -12.20
C SER A 101 -6.77 -7.94 -10.76
N LEU A 102 -8.02 -7.67 -10.36
CA LEU A 102 -8.36 -7.37 -8.97
C LEU A 102 -7.91 -8.49 -8.02
N ALA A 103 -8.06 -9.75 -8.44
CA ALA A 103 -7.64 -10.91 -7.65
C ALA A 103 -6.11 -10.91 -7.42
N GLY A 104 -5.33 -10.57 -8.44
CA GLY A 104 -3.88 -10.45 -8.29
C GLY A 104 -3.48 -9.32 -7.33
N CYS A 105 -4.14 -8.17 -7.43
CA CYS A 105 -3.96 -7.07 -6.49
C CYS A 105 -4.35 -7.45 -5.06
N MET A 106 -5.45 -8.19 -4.86
CA MET A 106 -5.90 -8.64 -3.55
C MET A 106 -4.91 -9.64 -2.93
N LEU A 107 -4.40 -10.60 -3.69
CA LEU A 107 -3.39 -11.55 -3.22
C LEU A 107 -2.07 -10.85 -2.85
N CYS A 108 -1.60 -9.92 -3.69
CA CYS A 108 -0.41 -9.12 -3.38
C CYS A 108 -0.64 -8.23 -2.16
N ALA A 109 -1.78 -7.55 -2.05
CA ALA A 109 -2.09 -6.69 -0.92
C ALA A 109 -2.17 -7.50 0.39
N ALA A 110 -2.85 -8.65 0.36
CA ALA A 110 -2.90 -9.60 1.47
C ALA A 110 -1.51 -10.00 1.98
N GLY A 111 -0.61 -10.36 1.05
CA GLY A 111 0.76 -10.74 1.40
C GLY A 111 1.59 -9.57 1.94
N VAL A 112 1.46 -8.38 1.33
CA VAL A 112 2.17 -7.17 1.76
C VAL A 112 1.75 -6.72 3.15
N VAL A 113 0.44 -6.69 3.44
CA VAL A 113 -0.08 -6.33 4.76
C VAL A 113 0.36 -7.36 5.80
N ALA A 114 0.24 -8.66 5.50
CA ALA A 114 0.70 -9.72 6.40
C ALA A 114 2.20 -9.63 6.73
N LEU A 115 3.04 -9.29 5.75
CA LEU A 115 4.47 -9.07 5.96
C LEU A 115 4.75 -7.85 6.83
N LEU A 116 3.98 -6.77 6.66
CA LEU A 116 4.10 -5.55 7.49
C LEU A 116 3.67 -5.82 8.93
N ASP A 117 2.57 -6.56 9.12
CA ASP A 117 2.08 -6.95 10.44
C ASP A 117 3.08 -7.86 11.14
N LEU A 118 3.62 -8.86 10.44
CA LEU A 118 4.65 -9.74 10.97
C LEU A 118 5.91 -8.94 11.37
N GLN A 119 6.32 -7.97 10.55
CA GLN A 119 7.44 -7.09 10.86
C GLN A 119 7.16 -6.20 12.08
N GLN A 120 5.92 -5.79 12.30
CA GLN A 120 5.50 -5.03 13.46
C GLN A 120 5.47 -5.89 14.72
N ILE A 121 4.84 -7.07 14.66
CA ILE A 121 4.77 -8.03 15.76
C ILE A 121 6.17 -8.46 16.19
N PHE A 122 7.04 -8.81 15.25
CA PHE A 122 8.42 -9.20 15.53
C PHE A 122 9.19 -8.10 16.27
N ARG A 123 9.01 -6.83 15.89
CA ARG A 123 9.65 -5.70 16.58
C ARG A 123 9.09 -5.45 17.97
N LEU A 124 7.77 -5.51 18.12
CA LEU A 124 7.12 -5.31 19.44
C LEU A 124 7.50 -6.41 20.42
N LEU A 125 7.65 -7.64 19.92
CA LEU A 125 8.14 -8.77 20.71
C LEU A 125 9.61 -8.60 21.09
N LEU A 126 10.47 -8.16 20.16
CA LEU A 126 11.89 -7.94 20.43
C LEU A 126 12.13 -6.79 21.42
N ALA A 127 11.23 -5.81 21.45
CA ALA A 127 11.24 -4.71 22.40
C ALA A 127 10.57 -5.04 23.75
N ASP A 128 10.05 -6.25 23.91
CA ASP A 128 9.33 -6.75 25.10
C ASP A 128 8.13 -5.89 25.53
N LEU A 129 7.53 -5.18 24.56
CA LEU A 129 6.50 -4.16 24.81
C LEU A 129 5.07 -4.72 24.83
N ALA A 130 4.83 -5.94 24.31
CA ALA A 130 3.47 -6.47 24.18
C ALA A 130 3.42 -8.01 24.06
N HIS A 131 2.35 -8.60 24.60
CA HIS A 131 2.06 -10.03 24.50
C HIS A 131 1.40 -10.37 23.15
N LEU A 132 1.92 -11.42 22.49
CA LEU A 132 1.44 -12.00 21.22
C LEU A 132 -0.09 -12.09 21.04
N PRO A 133 -0.89 -12.58 22.00
CA PRO A 133 -2.33 -12.72 21.81
C PRO A 133 -3.07 -11.39 21.65
N ALA A 134 -2.62 -10.32 22.31
CA ALA A 134 -3.24 -9.00 22.19
C ALA A 134 -2.95 -8.36 20.82
N LEU A 135 -1.77 -8.61 20.25
CA LEU A 135 -1.40 -8.12 18.92
C LEU A 135 -2.18 -8.83 17.81
N LEU A 136 -2.40 -10.14 17.95
CA LEU A 136 -3.13 -10.93 16.95
C LEU A 136 -4.62 -10.57 16.89
N GLN A 137 -5.23 -10.23 18.02
CA GLN A 137 -6.63 -9.78 18.08
C GLN A 137 -6.88 -8.46 17.36
N VAL A 138 -5.86 -7.61 17.22
CA VAL A 138 -5.92 -6.34 16.47
C VAL A 138 -5.53 -6.55 15.00
N ALA A 139 -4.50 -7.35 14.74
CA ALA A 139 -4.00 -7.58 13.38
C ALA A 139 -5.01 -8.30 12.46
N VAL A 140 -5.76 -9.28 12.97
CA VAL A 140 -6.76 -10.01 12.16
C VAL A 140 -7.89 -9.12 11.63
N PRO A 141 -8.60 -8.33 12.48
CA PRO A 141 -9.63 -7.42 11.99
C PRO A 141 -9.06 -6.30 11.12
N GLU A 142 -7.84 -5.82 11.41
CA GLU A 142 -7.14 -4.84 10.58
C GLU A 142 -6.87 -5.37 9.17
N TRP A 143 -6.39 -6.61 9.06
CA TRP A 143 -6.13 -7.28 7.80
C TRP A 143 -7.41 -7.49 6.98
N LEU A 144 -8.50 -7.93 7.63
CA LEU A 144 -9.81 -8.11 7.00
C LEU A 144 -10.41 -6.79 6.50
N LEU A 145 -10.38 -5.74 7.31
CA LEU A 145 -10.84 -4.41 6.93
C LEU A 145 -10.00 -3.86 5.78
N THR A 146 -8.69 -4.04 5.82
CA THR A 146 -7.78 -3.61 4.74
C THR A 146 -8.07 -4.35 3.43
N MET A 147 -8.33 -5.67 3.49
CA MET A 147 -8.78 -6.44 2.32
C MET A 147 -10.13 -5.96 1.78
N LEU A 148 -11.06 -5.54 2.66
CA LEU A 148 -12.37 -5.01 2.26
C LEU A 148 -12.24 -3.67 1.52
N TRP A 149 -11.30 -2.81 1.92
CA TRP A 149 -11.01 -1.54 1.26
C TRP A 149 -10.17 -1.68 -0.02
N THR A 150 -9.43 -2.79 -0.17
CA THR A 150 -8.60 -3.09 -1.35
C THR A 150 -9.31 -2.94 -2.70
N PRO A 151 -10.51 -3.50 -2.94
CA PRO A 151 -11.20 -3.32 -4.22
C PRO A 151 -11.53 -1.86 -4.53
N ILE A 152 -11.90 -1.06 -3.52
CA ILE A 152 -12.23 0.36 -3.69
C ILE A 152 -10.98 1.12 -4.14
N ILE A 153 -9.85 0.90 -3.46
CA ILE A 153 -8.57 1.52 -3.78
C ILE A 153 -8.08 1.10 -5.17
N TYR A 154 -8.19 -0.20 -5.50
CA TYR A 154 -7.81 -0.71 -6.81
C TYR A 154 -8.65 -0.06 -7.92
N VAL A 155 -9.97 0.07 -7.76
CA VAL A 155 -10.84 0.72 -8.76
C VAL A 155 -10.47 2.19 -8.93
N LEU A 156 -10.17 2.91 -7.85
CA LEU A 156 -9.73 4.30 -7.90
C LEU A 156 -8.44 4.46 -8.72
N PHE A 157 -7.40 3.69 -8.39
CA PHE A 157 -6.13 3.75 -9.14
C PHE A 157 -6.25 3.22 -10.55
N ARG A 158 -7.12 2.23 -10.80
CA ARG A 158 -7.42 1.75 -12.15
C ARG A 158 -8.12 2.82 -12.99
N ALA A 159 -9.00 3.61 -12.40
CA ALA A 159 -9.63 4.74 -13.07
C ALA A 159 -8.59 5.82 -13.42
N ILE A 160 -7.66 6.10 -12.51
CA ILE A 160 -6.52 7.00 -12.77
C ILE A 160 -5.65 6.47 -13.90
N PHE A 161 -5.24 5.19 -13.84
CA PHE A 161 -4.45 4.52 -14.87
C PHE A 161 -5.10 4.61 -16.26
N ARG A 162 -6.41 4.39 -16.34
CA ARG A 162 -7.18 4.50 -17.59
C ARG A 162 -7.19 5.93 -18.15
N ARG A 163 -7.21 6.96 -17.29
CA ARG A 163 -7.24 8.38 -17.71
C ARG A 163 -5.88 8.89 -18.14
N VAL A 164 -4.83 8.48 -17.44
CA VAL A 164 -3.47 8.99 -17.65
C VAL A 164 -2.74 8.23 -18.75
N GLY A 165 -3.29 7.09 -19.17
CA GLY A 165 -2.69 6.25 -20.20
C GLY A 165 -1.58 5.42 -19.59
N GLY A 166 -1.89 4.15 -19.33
CA GLY A 166 -0.85 3.14 -19.26
C GLY A 166 -0.05 3.21 -20.56
N THR A 167 1.25 3.47 -20.46
CA THR A 167 2.19 2.86 -21.38
C THR A 167 1.83 1.39 -21.39
N LYS A 168 1.09 0.97 -22.42
CA LYS A 168 0.97 -0.44 -22.76
C LYS A 168 2.41 -0.91 -22.80
N LEU A 169 2.75 -1.72 -21.80
CA LEU A 169 3.94 -2.55 -21.65
C LEU A 169 4.93 -2.31 -22.80
N ALA A 170 5.94 -1.48 -22.53
CA ALA A 170 7.20 -1.64 -23.23
C ALA A 170 7.82 -2.97 -22.78
#